data_AF-A0A8H5B3C7-F1
#
_entry.id   AF-A0A8H5B3C7-F1
#
_cell.length_a   1.000
_cell.length_b   1.000
_cell.length_c   1.000
_cell.angle_alpha   90.00
_cell.angle_beta   90.00
_cell.angle_gamma   90.00
#
_symmetry.space_group_name_H-M   'P 1'
#
loop_
_entity.id
_entity.type
_entity.pdbx_description
1 polymer ?
#
loop_
_entity_poly.entity_id
_entity_poly.type
_entity_poly.pdbx_seq_one_letter_code
_entity_poly.pdbx_strand_id
1 'polypeptide(L)'
;MLSMPSLFRTNTFLSTGALLLAFLSSTTYIQHASAQTAYAADFIEPTHIIGQPFDASRGRAMQSVVSWAQQLAEGGPWSVVNKFGKAPSGDMHDYLSWAPYWWPDCSSVGNTTVLSDEQIWVTCPYVNRDGQFNPDGRLVNNVGDFQSMAEATLYNAVAWSFNETWVSGTLKTQLETNAVKFIRTWFLDPDTAMKPNLNYAQMKRGPGIQVGSHTGVLDLKAMSKITSAILLLRSGKSALWTPQLDAQMVAWTQAYIGWLESAAIAIEEKEALNNHGTFYFSQLASLKVLVNDLPGAKGVCDEFFNGIYKGQIQADGEQPLEAARTRPYHYRAYNLAGMITIARIAAYAAPSSSPWSTPSGSGATIQKALDFAITTSAATSKEGKYAEELWPNVASVASVYGDAEGKYLAYLKKNAPGFMSEPYILWNAPFGAGEASGVIPPGAKAATRKATGAAAASTGAKDAKDNTSAGMSLGGAGMSAAAVVAAVTVGGLSLLL
;
A
#
# COMPACT_ATOMS: atom_id res chain seq x y z
N MET A 1 -55.08 60.46 -41.56
CA MET A 1 -54.78 59.54 -42.68
C MET A 1 -53.27 59.45 -42.82
N LEU A 2 -52.75 58.21 -42.81
CA LEU A 2 -51.52 57.70 -43.42
C LEU A 2 -50.24 58.58 -43.52
N SER A 3 -49.17 57.98 -42.98
CA SER A 3 -47.82 57.82 -43.55
C SER A 3 -46.73 58.88 -43.32
N MET A 4 -45.63 58.35 -42.77
CA MET A 4 -44.22 58.80 -42.63
C MET A 4 -43.53 59.27 -43.95
N PRO A 5 -42.22 59.71 -43.99
CA PRO A 5 -41.14 59.65 -42.96
C PRO A 5 -40.14 60.83 -42.80
N SER A 6 -39.40 60.71 -41.68
CA SER A 6 -37.96 60.96 -41.39
C SER A 6 -37.33 62.34 -41.50
N LEU A 7 -36.63 62.75 -40.42
CA LEU A 7 -35.42 63.58 -40.44
C LEU A 7 -34.60 63.47 -39.12
N PHE A 8 -33.28 63.40 -39.31
CA PHE A 8 -32.15 63.85 -38.47
C PHE A 8 -31.58 63.09 -37.23
N ARG A 9 -30.24 63.05 -37.25
CA ARG A 9 -29.20 62.72 -36.24
C ARG A 9 -29.26 63.67 -35.02
N THR A 10 -28.74 63.41 -33.81
CA THR A 10 -27.34 63.13 -33.39
C THR A 10 -27.24 62.74 -31.89
N ASN A 11 -26.24 61.90 -31.54
CA ASN A 11 -25.44 61.71 -30.31
C ASN A 11 -26.00 62.08 -28.91
N THR A 12 -25.84 61.21 -27.89
CA THR A 12 -24.73 61.19 -26.89
C THR A 12 -24.90 60.04 -25.85
N PHE A 13 -23.79 59.34 -25.56
CA PHE A 13 -23.35 58.43 -24.47
C PHE A 13 -24.26 57.83 -23.35
N LEU A 14 -23.87 56.58 -23.02
CA LEU A 14 -23.71 55.90 -21.71
C LEU A 14 -24.83 55.00 -21.11
N SER A 15 -24.53 53.68 -21.20
CA SER A 15 -24.47 52.69 -20.11
C SER A 15 -25.64 51.73 -19.89
N THR A 16 -25.23 50.51 -19.50
CA THR A 16 -26.01 49.31 -19.13
C THR A 16 -26.64 48.57 -20.31
N GLY A 17 -26.40 47.28 -20.57
CA GLY A 17 -25.74 46.21 -19.84
C GLY A 17 -26.44 44.90 -20.23
N ALA A 18 -25.83 44.09 -21.08
CA ALA A 18 -26.17 42.67 -21.28
C ALA A 18 -25.18 42.03 -22.27
N LEU A 19 -24.02 41.58 -21.79
CA LEU A 19 -23.25 40.54 -22.48
C LEU A 19 -23.71 39.18 -21.92
N LEU A 20 -24.39 38.39 -22.73
CA LEU A 20 -24.54 36.96 -22.51
C LEU A 20 -23.17 36.29 -22.70
N LEU A 21 -22.49 36.00 -21.60
CA LEU A 21 -21.43 35.00 -21.56
C LEU A 21 -22.05 33.69 -21.08
N ALA A 22 -22.25 32.76 -22.01
CA ALA A 22 -22.51 31.36 -21.71
C ALA A 22 -21.24 30.78 -21.04
N PHE A 23 -21.24 30.74 -19.71
CA PHE A 23 -20.27 29.95 -18.96
C PHE A 23 -20.58 28.48 -19.18
N LEU A 24 -19.79 27.79 -20.01
CA LEU A 24 -19.55 26.37 -19.82
C LEU A 24 -18.83 26.22 -18.48
N SER A 25 -19.59 25.99 -17.40
CA SER A 25 -19.02 25.51 -16.16
C SER A 25 -18.65 24.04 -16.34
N SER A 26 -17.50 23.79 -16.96
CA SER A 26 -16.75 22.55 -16.72
C SER A 26 -16.31 22.58 -15.26
N THR A 27 -17.19 22.09 -14.37
CA THR A 27 -16.79 21.75 -13.01
C THR A 27 -15.86 20.55 -13.10
N THR A 28 -14.57 20.83 -13.32
CA THR A 28 -13.51 19.91 -12.89
C THR A 28 -13.66 19.79 -11.39
N TYR A 29 -14.41 18.78 -10.94
CA TYR A 29 -14.27 18.27 -9.59
C TYR A 29 -12.81 17.83 -9.47
N ILE A 30 -11.98 18.71 -8.90
CA ILE A 30 -10.67 18.32 -8.40
C ILE A 30 -10.99 17.30 -7.31
N GLN A 31 -10.95 16.01 -7.66
CA GLN A 31 -10.90 14.95 -6.68
C GLN A 31 -9.66 15.26 -5.83
N HIS A 32 -9.87 15.73 -4.61
CA HIS A 32 -8.81 15.75 -3.63
C HIS A 32 -8.40 14.30 -3.45
N ALA A 33 -7.26 13.93 -4.02
CA ALA A 33 -6.62 12.66 -3.74
C ALA A 33 -6.42 12.59 -2.22
N SER A 34 -7.18 11.73 -1.55
CA SER A 34 -6.75 11.20 -0.26
C SER A 34 -5.38 10.60 -0.52
N ALA A 35 -4.40 10.89 0.36
CA ALA A 35 -3.10 10.24 0.27
C ALA A 35 -3.31 8.73 0.26
N GLN A 36 -2.61 7.99 -0.60
CA GLN A 36 -2.81 6.55 -0.70
C GLN A 36 -2.38 5.89 0.62
N THR A 37 -3.31 5.19 1.28
CA THR A 37 -2.97 4.40 2.46
C THR A 37 -2.43 3.05 2.04
N ALA A 38 -1.19 2.78 2.43
CA ALA A 38 -0.52 1.52 2.19
C ALA A 38 -0.87 0.49 3.28
N TYR A 39 -1.74 -0.47 2.95
CA TYR A 39 -2.10 -1.55 3.89
C TYR A 39 -0.98 -2.59 3.99
N ALA A 40 -0.65 -3.07 5.19
CA ALA A 40 0.46 -4.01 5.39
C ALA A 40 0.28 -5.32 4.60
N ALA A 41 -0.92 -5.90 4.66
CA ALA A 41 -1.38 -7.04 3.89
C ALA A 41 -2.89 -6.95 3.73
N ASP A 42 -3.43 -7.59 2.70
CA ASP A 42 -4.87 -7.77 2.57
C ASP A 42 -5.16 -9.01 1.71
N PHE A 43 -6.27 -9.67 1.97
CA PHE A 43 -6.78 -10.77 1.15
C PHE A 43 -8.24 -10.49 0.79
N ILE A 44 -8.51 -10.39 -0.51
CA ILE A 44 -9.84 -10.10 -1.05
C ILE A 44 -10.31 -11.35 -1.78
N GLU A 45 -11.40 -11.95 -1.28
CA GLU A 45 -12.10 -13.00 -2.00
C GLU A 45 -12.76 -12.40 -3.27
N PRO A 46 -12.63 -13.05 -4.45
CA PRO A 46 -13.20 -12.50 -5.69
C PRO A 46 -14.70 -12.19 -5.61
N THR A 47 -15.48 -12.95 -4.86
CA THR A 47 -16.94 -12.77 -4.70
C THR A 47 -17.31 -11.46 -3.99
N HIS A 48 -16.38 -10.85 -3.23
CA HIS A 48 -16.59 -9.54 -2.61
C HIS A 48 -16.50 -8.38 -3.62
N ILE A 49 -16.02 -8.64 -4.83
CA ILE A 49 -15.89 -7.66 -5.90
C ILE A 49 -16.75 -8.09 -7.09
N ILE A 50 -16.47 -9.26 -7.66
CA ILE A 50 -17.11 -9.76 -8.86
C ILE A 50 -18.57 -10.12 -8.55
N GLY A 51 -19.49 -9.56 -9.35
CA GLY A 51 -20.92 -9.83 -9.23
C GLY A 51 -21.63 -9.03 -8.13
N GLN A 52 -20.91 -8.19 -7.37
CA GLN A 52 -21.54 -7.34 -6.36
C GLN A 52 -22.32 -6.18 -7.00
N PRO A 53 -23.48 -5.79 -6.44
CA PRO A 53 -24.18 -4.59 -6.84
C PRO A 53 -23.39 -3.37 -6.37
N PHE A 54 -22.61 -2.81 -7.29
CA PHE A 54 -21.83 -1.59 -7.09
C PHE A 54 -22.74 -0.35 -7.08
N ASP A 55 -23.58 -0.26 -6.04
CA ASP A 55 -24.51 0.85 -5.84
C ASP A 55 -23.79 2.15 -5.44
N ALA A 56 -24.55 3.26 -5.45
CA ALA A 56 -24.02 4.60 -5.19
C ALA A 56 -23.40 4.76 -3.78
N SER A 57 -23.76 3.91 -2.80
CA SER A 57 -23.22 3.98 -1.44
C SER A 57 -21.73 3.61 -1.38
N ARG A 58 -21.27 2.79 -2.34
CA ARG A 58 -19.86 2.39 -2.51
C ARG A 58 -19.12 3.18 -3.58
N GLY A 59 -19.83 4.04 -4.30
CA GLY A 59 -19.31 4.73 -5.48
C GLY A 59 -18.05 5.57 -5.23
N ARG A 60 -17.93 6.19 -4.05
CA ARG A 60 -16.73 6.95 -3.69
C ARG A 60 -15.50 6.06 -3.48
N ALA A 61 -15.65 4.95 -2.77
CA ALA A 61 -14.57 3.98 -2.59
C ALA A 61 -14.12 3.40 -3.94
N MET A 62 -15.07 3.11 -4.84
CA MET A 62 -14.76 2.65 -6.19
C MET A 62 -14.00 3.69 -7.01
N GLN A 63 -14.41 4.97 -6.96
CA GLN A 63 -13.69 6.06 -7.60
C GLN A 63 -12.26 6.17 -7.07
N SER A 64 -12.06 6.04 -5.75
CA SER A 64 -10.72 6.02 -5.15
C SER A 64 -9.90 4.83 -5.63
N VAL A 65 -10.48 3.64 -5.72
CA VAL A 65 -9.80 2.44 -6.28
C VAL A 65 -9.31 2.70 -7.71
N VAL A 66 -10.17 3.25 -8.59
CA VAL A 66 -9.78 3.57 -9.97
C VAL A 66 -8.68 4.64 -10.00
N SER A 67 -8.82 5.69 -9.20
CA SER A 67 -7.84 6.78 -9.10
C SER A 67 -6.48 6.28 -8.61
N TRP A 68 -6.46 5.49 -7.54
CA TRP A 68 -5.23 4.91 -6.98
C TRP A 68 -4.61 3.89 -7.95
N ALA A 69 -5.42 3.09 -8.65
CA ALA A 69 -4.92 2.16 -9.66
C ALA A 69 -4.12 2.89 -10.76
N GLN A 70 -4.66 4.02 -11.26
CA GLN A 70 -3.99 4.83 -12.28
C GLN A 70 -2.73 5.51 -11.73
N GLN A 71 -2.82 6.15 -10.57
CA GLN A 71 -1.69 6.87 -9.95
C GLN A 71 -0.53 5.93 -9.59
N LEU A 72 -0.83 4.78 -8.99
CA LEU A 72 0.20 3.80 -8.65
C LEU A 72 0.87 3.25 -9.90
N ALA A 73 0.10 3.00 -10.97
CA ALA A 73 0.65 2.47 -12.21
C ALA A 73 1.70 3.37 -12.89
N GLU A 74 1.73 4.68 -12.58
CA GLU A 74 2.75 5.61 -13.08
C GLU A 74 4.16 5.32 -12.54
N GLY A 75 4.27 4.67 -11.38
CA GLY A 75 5.57 4.36 -10.77
C GLY A 75 6.26 3.10 -11.32
N GLY A 76 5.57 2.31 -12.15
CA GLY A 76 6.03 1.02 -12.65
C GLY A 76 6.58 1.04 -14.09
N PRO A 77 7.03 -0.11 -14.61
CA PRO A 77 7.03 -1.41 -13.92
C PRO A 77 8.22 -1.53 -12.95
N TRP A 78 7.97 -2.15 -11.81
CA TRP A 78 9.00 -2.44 -10.81
C TRP A 78 9.59 -3.83 -11.07
N SER A 79 10.88 -3.99 -10.74
CA SER A 79 11.58 -5.27 -10.81
C SER A 79 12.61 -5.37 -9.68
N VAL A 80 12.91 -6.60 -9.27
CA VAL A 80 14.04 -6.91 -8.40
C VAL A 80 15.35 -6.34 -8.95
N VAL A 81 15.52 -6.23 -10.28
CA VAL A 81 16.77 -5.78 -10.91
C VAL A 81 16.92 -4.27 -10.96
N ASN A 82 15.90 -3.49 -10.58
CA ASN A 82 15.95 -2.03 -10.55
C ASN A 82 16.80 -1.46 -9.40
N LYS A 83 17.13 -2.29 -8.40
CA LYS A 83 17.95 -1.87 -7.26
C LYS A 83 19.33 -1.43 -7.69
N PHE A 84 19.92 -0.54 -6.88
CA PHE A 84 21.35 -0.29 -6.94
C PHE A 84 22.12 -1.42 -6.23
N GLY A 85 23.20 -1.89 -6.84
CA GLY A 85 24.04 -2.94 -6.28
C GLY A 85 23.49 -4.36 -6.46
N LYS A 86 24.36 -5.33 -6.18
CA LYS A 86 24.09 -6.76 -6.31
C LYS A 86 24.06 -7.41 -4.93
N ALA A 87 23.28 -8.48 -4.81
CA ALA A 87 23.45 -9.38 -3.68
C ALA A 87 24.87 -9.99 -3.70
N PRO A 88 25.38 -10.50 -2.57
CA PRO A 88 26.68 -11.18 -2.48
C PRO A 88 26.88 -12.33 -3.48
N SER A 89 25.81 -12.93 -4.02
CA SER A 89 25.86 -13.90 -5.12
C SER A 89 26.41 -13.34 -6.44
N GLY A 90 26.40 -12.01 -6.62
CA GLY A 90 26.75 -11.33 -7.87
C GLY A 90 25.59 -11.23 -8.89
N ASP A 91 24.40 -11.72 -8.54
CA ASP A 91 23.23 -11.78 -9.41
C ASP A 91 22.21 -10.67 -9.08
N MET A 92 21.67 -10.01 -10.11
CA MET A 92 20.66 -8.97 -9.97
C MET A 92 19.25 -9.55 -9.67
N HIS A 93 19.00 -10.80 -10.04
CA HIS A 93 17.72 -11.48 -9.84
C HIS A 93 17.50 -11.94 -8.39
N ASP A 94 18.56 -11.97 -7.59
CA ASP A 94 18.44 -12.19 -6.15
C ASP A 94 17.84 -10.95 -5.47
N TYR A 95 16.81 -11.17 -4.66
CA TYR A 95 16.20 -10.11 -3.87
C TYR A 95 17.18 -9.62 -2.81
N LEU A 96 17.35 -8.30 -2.72
CA LEU A 96 18.24 -7.68 -1.75
C LEU A 96 17.51 -6.54 -1.04
N SER A 97 17.69 -6.48 0.27
CA SER A 97 17.30 -5.33 1.08
C SER A 97 18.17 -5.29 2.32
N TRP A 98 18.18 -4.14 2.98
CA TRP A 98 18.93 -3.97 4.22
C TRP A 98 18.04 -4.06 5.45
N ALA A 99 18.57 -4.64 6.52
CA ALA A 99 17.88 -4.65 7.81
C ALA A 99 17.60 -3.19 8.27
N PRO A 100 16.33 -2.82 8.50
CA PRO A 100 15.95 -1.40 8.61
C PRO A 100 16.44 -0.71 9.87
N TYR A 101 16.71 -1.47 10.94
CA TYR A 101 17.08 -0.93 12.27
C TYR A 101 18.54 -1.17 12.65
N TRP A 102 19.38 -1.58 11.68
CA TRP A 102 20.79 -1.81 11.94
C TRP A 102 21.61 -0.59 11.53
N TRP A 103 22.34 -0.03 12.50
CA TRP A 103 23.15 1.18 12.37
C TRP A 103 24.63 0.89 12.63
N PRO A 104 25.55 1.56 11.94
CA PRO A 104 26.98 1.38 12.21
C PRO A 104 27.34 1.87 13.61
N ASP A 105 28.17 1.10 14.29
CA ASP A 105 28.86 1.48 15.51
C ASP A 105 30.37 1.50 15.23
N CYS A 106 30.89 2.70 14.98
CA CYS A 106 32.31 2.92 14.71
C CYS A 106 33.11 3.29 15.97
N SER A 107 32.52 3.20 17.17
CA SER A 107 33.15 3.67 18.42
C SER A 107 34.45 2.95 18.78
N SER A 108 34.60 1.69 18.34
CA SER A 108 35.78 0.86 18.53
C SER A 108 36.76 0.89 17.35
N VAL A 109 36.39 1.57 16.26
CA VAL A 109 37.24 1.70 15.08
C VAL A 109 38.19 2.86 15.35
N GLY A 110 39.46 2.55 15.65
CA GLY A 110 40.50 3.51 16.07
C GLY A 110 40.97 4.51 15.00
N ASN A 111 40.07 4.95 14.11
CA ASN A 111 40.36 5.91 13.06
C ASN A 111 40.36 7.34 13.60
N THR A 112 41.32 8.13 13.12
CA THR A 112 41.50 9.55 13.48
C THR A 112 40.87 10.51 12.47
N THR A 113 40.27 9.98 11.40
CA THR A 113 39.58 10.72 10.33
C THR A 113 38.15 10.21 10.15
N VAL A 114 37.26 11.07 9.65
CA VAL A 114 35.89 10.68 9.27
C VAL A 114 35.96 9.58 8.20
N LEU A 115 35.26 8.48 8.43
CA LEU A 115 35.16 7.36 7.48
C LEU A 115 34.22 7.70 6.34
N SER A 116 34.54 7.25 5.12
CA SER A 116 33.58 7.21 4.02
C SER A 116 32.51 6.13 4.27
N ASP A 117 31.40 6.18 3.55
CA ASP A 117 30.32 5.18 3.69
C ASP A 117 30.84 3.76 3.39
N GLU A 118 31.68 3.62 2.36
CA GLU A 118 32.31 2.33 2.02
C GLU A 118 33.23 1.84 3.14
N GLN A 119 33.99 2.74 3.76
CA GLN A 119 34.83 2.40 4.91
C GLN A 119 33.99 1.99 6.12
N ILE A 120 32.88 2.68 6.39
CA ILE A 120 31.93 2.31 7.45
C ILE A 120 31.41 0.89 7.23
N TRP A 121 31.02 0.55 5.99
CA TRP A 121 30.43 -0.75 5.67
C TRP A 121 31.39 -1.93 5.88
N VAL A 122 32.69 -1.72 5.70
CA VAL A 122 33.69 -2.80 5.85
C VAL A 122 34.37 -2.81 7.21
N THR A 123 34.33 -1.71 7.97
CA THR A 123 35.05 -1.59 9.25
C THR A 123 34.15 -1.57 10.48
N CYS A 124 32.98 -0.94 10.42
CA CYS A 124 32.14 -0.74 11.60
C CYS A 124 31.16 -1.90 11.75
N PRO A 125 31.13 -2.60 12.90
CA PRO A 125 30.01 -3.48 13.25
C PRO A 125 28.69 -2.71 13.22
N TYR A 126 27.61 -3.38 12.81
CA TYR A 126 26.27 -2.81 12.90
C TYR A 126 25.54 -3.32 14.13
N VAL A 127 24.77 -2.46 14.77
CA VAL A 127 23.98 -2.75 15.98
C VAL A 127 22.51 -2.42 15.77
N ASN A 128 21.63 -3.19 16.41
CA ASN A 128 20.19 -2.96 16.33
C ASN A 128 19.77 -1.74 17.17
N ARG A 129 18.94 -0.87 16.58
CA ARG A 129 18.28 0.27 17.24
C ARG A 129 16.79 0.24 16.89
N ASP A 130 16.00 -0.50 17.66
CA ASP A 130 14.59 -0.77 17.35
C ASP A 130 13.78 0.51 17.06
N GLY A 131 13.04 0.50 15.94
CA GLY A 131 12.23 1.62 15.47
C GLY A 131 12.99 2.83 14.93
N GLN A 132 14.33 2.84 15.00
CA GLN A 132 15.16 3.88 14.40
C GLN A 132 15.56 3.44 12.99
N PHE A 133 14.87 3.95 11.97
CA PHE A 133 15.11 3.55 10.58
C PHE A 133 16.43 4.10 10.04
N ASN A 134 17.33 3.21 9.63
CA ASN A 134 18.55 3.58 8.92
C ASN A 134 18.22 3.95 7.44
N PRO A 135 18.43 5.21 7.02
CA PRO A 135 18.11 5.67 5.67
C PRO A 135 18.81 4.88 4.55
N ASP A 136 19.95 4.26 4.83
CA ASP A 136 20.68 3.38 3.90
C ASP A 136 19.79 2.25 3.36
N GLY A 137 18.75 1.86 4.10
CA GLY A 137 17.73 0.92 3.63
C GLY A 137 17.01 1.34 2.35
N ARG A 138 17.15 2.60 1.91
CA ARG A 138 16.61 3.12 0.65
C ARG A 138 17.59 3.04 -0.52
N LEU A 139 18.88 2.77 -0.26
CA LEU A 139 19.88 2.58 -1.31
C LEU A 139 19.61 1.29 -2.10
N VAL A 140 19.09 0.27 -1.44
CA VAL A 140 18.58 -0.96 -2.07
C VAL A 140 17.09 -1.06 -1.79
N ASN A 141 16.26 -0.73 -2.78
CA ASN A 141 14.83 -0.52 -2.59
C ASN A 141 13.92 -1.66 -3.07
N ASN A 142 14.38 -2.92 -3.11
CA ASN A 142 13.45 -4.01 -3.48
C ASN A 142 12.23 -4.10 -2.53
N VAL A 143 12.35 -3.66 -1.27
CA VAL A 143 11.20 -3.62 -0.33
C VAL A 143 10.15 -2.59 -0.72
N GLY A 144 10.56 -1.39 -1.11
CA GLY A 144 9.65 -0.35 -1.59
C GLY A 144 9.06 -0.72 -2.94
N ASP A 145 9.90 -1.20 -3.87
CA ASP A 145 9.49 -1.60 -5.21
C ASP A 145 8.49 -2.75 -5.17
N PHE A 146 8.73 -3.77 -4.34
CA PHE A 146 7.78 -4.88 -4.17
C PHE A 146 6.45 -4.40 -3.58
N GLN A 147 6.50 -3.52 -2.57
CA GLN A 147 5.29 -2.99 -1.95
C GLN A 147 4.45 -2.17 -2.94
N SER A 148 5.08 -1.26 -3.70
CA SER A 148 4.40 -0.49 -4.74
C SER A 148 3.85 -1.38 -5.85
N MET A 149 4.61 -2.39 -6.29
CA MET A 149 4.17 -3.38 -7.27
C MET A 149 2.94 -4.15 -6.79
N ALA A 150 2.94 -4.62 -5.54
CA ALA A 150 1.83 -5.36 -4.97
C ALA A 150 0.55 -4.51 -4.81
N GLU A 151 0.70 -3.25 -4.41
CA GLU A 151 -0.42 -2.31 -4.32
C GLU A 151 -0.98 -1.97 -5.70
N ALA A 152 -0.11 -1.59 -6.65
CA ALA A 152 -0.51 -1.27 -8.01
C ALA A 152 -1.22 -2.45 -8.67
N THR A 153 -0.70 -3.67 -8.51
CA THR A 153 -1.30 -4.90 -9.04
C THR A 153 -2.70 -5.14 -8.47
N LEU A 154 -2.87 -5.04 -7.15
CA LEU A 154 -4.16 -5.21 -6.50
C LEU A 154 -5.18 -4.18 -6.99
N TYR A 155 -4.84 -2.90 -6.91
CA TYR A 155 -5.78 -1.83 -7.28
C TYR A 155 -6.16 -1.88 -8.76
N ASN A 156 -5.21 -2.18 -9.66
CA ASN A 156 -5.50 -2.35 -11.08
C ASN A 156 -6.42 -3.56 -11.32
N ALA A 157 -6.20 -4.71 -10.65
CA ALA A 157 -7.06 -5.88 -10.80
C ALA A 157 -8.48 -5.67 -10.21
N VAL A 158 -8.60 -5.00 -9.07
CA VAL A 158 -9.90 -4.66 -8.46
C VAL A 158 -10.65 -3.68 -9.38
N ALA A 159 -10.01 -2.58 -9.80
CA ALA A 159 -10.61 -1.61 -10.71
C ALA A 159 -11.03 -2.24 -12.04
N TRP A 160 -10.17 -3.09 -12.60
CA TRP A 160 -10.48 -3.85 -13.82
C TRP A 160 -11.72 -4.73 -13.64
N SER A 161 -11.96 -5.28 -12.45
CA SER A 161 -13.10 -6.16 -12.18
C SER A 161 -14.45 -5.42 -12.12
N PHE A 162 -14.46 -4.09 -12.15
CA PHE A 162 -15.71 -3.32 -12.15
C PHE A 162 -16.48 -3.43 -13.47
N ASN A 163 -17.78 -3.15 -13.42
CA ASN A 163 -18.65 -3.13 -14.59
C ASN A 163 -18.44 -1.85 -15.44
N GLU A 164 -19.03 -1.84 -16.64
CA GLU A 164 -18.83 -0.77 -17.62
C GLU A 164 -19.42 0.59 -17.19
N THR A 165 -20.31 0.61 -16.19
CA THR A 165 -20.82 1.86 -15.61
C THR A 165 -19.73 2.62 -14.86
N TRP A 166 -18.79 1.90 -14.24
CA TRP A 166 -17.72 2.48 -13.42
C TRP A 166 -16.40 2.63 -14.17
N VAL A 167 -16.12 1.74 -15.12
CA VAL A 167 -14.86 1.69 -15.85
C VAL A 167 -15.15 1.42 -17.33
N SER A 168 -14.80 2.39 -18.19
CA SER A 168 -14.98 2.25 -19.64
C SER A 168 -14.12 1.13 -20.23
N GLY A 169 -14.52 0.56 -21.38
CA GLY A 169 -13.79 -0.55 -22.01
C GLY A 169 -12.30 -0.27 -22.27
N THR A 170 -11.96 0.95 -22.71
CA THR A 170 -10.57 1.38 -22.91
C THR A 170 -9.79 1.39 -21.60
N LEU A 171 -10.35 1.98 -20.55
CA LEU A 171 -9.70 2.03 -19.23
C LEU A 171 -9.60 0.62 -18.62
N LYS A 172 -10.62 -0.21 -18.79
CA LYS A 172 -10.61 -1.62 -18.35
C LYS A 172 -9.43 -2.36 -18.98
N THR A 173 -9.25 -2.25 -20.30
CA THR A 173 -8.12 -2.86 -21.01
C THR A 173 -6.76 -2.37 -20.46
N GLN A 174 -6.63 -1.08 -20.16
CA GLN A 174 -5.42 -0.51 -19.58
C GLN A 174 -5.13 -1.06 -18.17
N LEU A 175 -6.14 -1.11 -17.31
CA LEU A 175 -6.02 -1.63 -15.94
C LEU A 175 -5.60 -3.12 -15.94
N GLU A 176 -6.20 -3.92 -16.82
CA GLU A 176 -5.81 -5.32 -17.03
C GLU A 176 -4.35 -5.45 -17.47
N THR A 177 -3.97 -4.65 -18.47
CA THR A 177 -2.61 -4.63 -19.02
C THR A 177 -1.60 -4.29 -17.93
N ASN A 178 -1.88 -3.29 -17.11
CA ASN A 178 -1.02 -2.90 -15.99
C ASN A 178 -0.84 -4.04 -14.99
N ALA A 179 -1.93 -4.63 -14.49
CA ALA A 179 -1.87 -5.71 -13.50
C ALA A 179 -1.06 -6.92 -14.02
N VAL A 180 -1.33 -7.36 -15.25
CA VAL A 180 -0.59 -8.49 -15.87
C VAL A 180 0.87 -8.12 -16.11
N LYS A 181 1.17 -6.90 -16.57
CA LYS A 181 2.54 -6.42 -16.80
C LYS A 181 3.37 -6.41 -15.52
N PHE A 182 2.81 -5.95 -14.40
CA PHE A 182 3.53 -5.90 -13.12
C PHE A 182 3.89 -7.29 -12.61
N ILE A 183 2.95 -8.25 -12.66
CA ILE A 183 3.20 -9.64 -12.29
C ILE A 183 4.28 -10.25 -13.19
N ARG A 184 4.15 -10.08 -14.51
CA ARG A 184 5.14 -10.59 -15.46
C ARG A 184 6.54 -10.05 -15.19
N THR A 185 6.66 -8.73 -15.07
CA THR A 185 7.95 -8.07 -14.87
C THR A 185 8.63 -8.55 -13.59
N TRP A 186 7.88 -8.68 -12.49
CA TRP A 186 8.47 -9.06 -11.21
C TRP A 186 8.78 -10.55 -11.10
N PHE A 187 7.95 -11.43 -11.66
CA PHE A 187 8.03 -12.88 -11.37
C PHE A 187 8.44 -13.75 -12.54
N LEU A 188 8.15 -13.36 -13.79
CA LEU A 188 8.12 -14.30 -14.92
C LEU A 188 9.06 -13.95 -16.07
N ASP A 189 9.17 -12.66 -16.40
CA ASP A 189 9.97 -12.21 -17.54
C ASP A 189 11.47 -12.44 -17.23
N PRO A 190 12.22 -13.25 -18.02
CA PRO A 190 13.57 -13.71 -17.65
C PRO A 190 14.59 -12.60 -17.39
N ASP A 191 14.43 -11.44 -18.02
CA ASP A 191 15.34 -10.30 -17.87
C ASP A 191 15.12 -9.52 -16.56
N THR A 192 13.99 -9.72 -15.90
CA THR A 192 13.54 -8.91 -14.75
C THR A 192 13.04 -9.73 -13.56
N ALA A 193 12.82 -11.03 -13.73
CA ALA A 193 12.17 -11.87 -12.73
C ALA A 193 13.00 -12.03 -11.45
N MET A 194 12.35 -11.95 -10.31
CA MET A 194 12.90 -12.31 -9.01
C MET A 194 13.11 -13.82 -8.91
N LYS A 195 14.25 -14.26 -8.38
CA LYS A 195 14.39 -15.68 -7.97
C LYS A 195 13.45 -15.98 -6.79
N PRO A 196 12.84 -17.17 -6.72
CA PRO A 196 11.84 -17.51 -5.69
C PRO A 196 12.49 -17.82 -4.33
N ASN A 197 13.23 -16.87 -3.75
CA ASN A 197 13.83 -16.95 -2.41
C ASN A 197 14.15 -15.55 -1.85
N LEU A 198 14.40 -15.47 -0.54
CA LEU A 198 14.82 -14.23 0.15
C LEU A 198 16.17 -14.40 0.85
N ASN A 199 17.11 -15.13 0.24
CA ASN A 199 18.41 -15.44 0.83
C ASN A 199 19.24 -14.21 1.24
N TYR A 200 18.94 -13.03 0.68
CA TYR A 200 19.64 -11.77 0.95
C TYR A 200 18.70 -10.64 1.40
N ALA A 201 17.48 -10.97 1.83
CA ALA A 201 16.56 -9.99 2.39
C ALA A 201 16.96 -9.59 3.81
N GLN A 202 16.79 -8.32 4.14
CA GLN A 202 17.20 -7.67 5.38
C GLN A 202 18.61 -8.05 5.80
N MET A 203 19.55 -8.03 4.86
CA MET A 203 20.95 -8.25 5.16
C MET A 203 21.44 -7.20 6.16
N LYS A 204 22.23 -7.63 7.13
CA LYS A 204 22.91 -6.71 8.06
C LYS A 204 24.18 -6.22 7.37
N ARG A 205 24.34 -4.90 7.30
CA ARG A 205 25.58 -4.28 6.82
C ARG A 205 26.70 -4.48 7.85
N GLY A 206 27.94 -4.24 7.45
CA GLY A 206 29.11 -4.38 8.30
C GLY A 206 30.01 -5.57 7.91
N PRO A 207 31.17 -5.72 8.58
CA PRO A 207 32.05 -6.86 8.38
C PRO A 207 31.40 -8.17 8.83
N GLY A 208 31.76 -9.28 8.16
CA GLY A 208 31.28 -10.61 8.52
C GLY A 208 30.23 -11.14 7.54
N ILE A 209 29.22 -11.82 8.07
CA ILE A 209 28.28 -12.63 7.29
C ILE A 209 27.48 -11.78 6.30
N GLN A 210 27.60 -12.13 5.01
CA GLN A 210 26.91 -11.48 3.89
C GLN A 210 25.72 -12.33 3.42
N VAL A 211 24.78 -12.62 4.33
CA VAL A 211 23.51 -13.29 4.02
C VAL A 211 22.35 -12.52 4.64
N GLY A 212 21.13 -12.78 4.17
CA GLY A 212 19.91 -12.22 4.74
C GLY A 212 19.66 -12.68 6.18
N SER A 213 18.61 -12.13 6.79
CA SER A 213 18.11 -12.58 8.09
C SER A 213 16.70 -13.14 7.97
N HIS A 214 16.28 -13.93 8.97
CA HIS A 214 14.93 -14.48 9.03
C HIS A 214 13.85 -13.40 8.88
N THR A 215 14.06 -12.24 9.51
CA THR A 215 13.18 -11.06 9.43
C THR A 215 12.95 -10.55 8.02
N GLY A 216 13.81 -10.91 7.07
CA GLY A 216 13.70 -10.57 5.65
C GLY A 216 12.46 -11.15 4.97
N VAL A 217 11.88 -12.22 5.51
CA VAL A 217 10.61 -12.79 5.00
C VAL A 217 9.48 -11.75 5.02
N LEU A 218 9.47 -10.83 6.00
CA LEU A 218 8.52 -9.71 6.07
C LEU A 218 8.52 -8.80 4.84
N ASP A 219 9.61 -8.75 4.08
CA ASP A 219 9.69 -7.85 2.94
C ASP A 219 8.66 -8.19 1.86
N LEU A 220 8.29 -9.47 1.76
CA LEU A 220 7.27 -9.96 0.84
C LEU A 220 5.87 -10.14 1.47
N LYS A 221 5.61 -9.57 2.65
CA LYS A 221 4.31 -9.67 3.36
C LYS A 221 3.06 -9.36 2.51
N ALA A 222 3.21 -8.56 1.46
CA ALA A 222 2.12 -8.16 0.57
C ALA A 222 1.78 -9.20 -0.53
N MET A 223 2.37 -10.41 -0.51
CA MET A 223 2.02 -11.49 -1.44
C MET A 223 0.53 -11.88 -1.41
N SER A 224 -0.17 -11.65 -0.31
CA SER A 224 -1.64 -11.84 -0.22
C SER A 224 -2.42 -10.91 -1.17
N LYS A 225 -1.91 -9.70 -1.41
CA LYS A 225 -2.48 -8.76 -2.39
C LYS A 225 -2.29 -9.27 -3.82
N ILE A 226 -1.11 -9.81 -4.14
CA ILE A 226 -0.83 -10.44 -5.44
C ILE A 226 -1.74 -11.64 -5.67
N THR A 227 -1.90 -12.49 -4.65
CA THR A 227 -2.83 -13.63 -4.69
C THR A 227 -4.25 -13.16 -4.99
N SER A 228 -4.74 -12.15 -4.28
CA SER A 228 -6.09 -11.59 -4.51
C SER A 228 -6.26 -11.06 -5.93
N ALA A 229 -5.26 -10.35 -6.45
CA ALA A 229 -5.27 -9.84 -7.82
C ALA A 229 -5.35 -10.97 -8.86
N ILE A 230 -4.55 -12.03 -8.70
CA ILE A 230 -4.59 -13.19 -9.60
C ILE A 230 -5.93 -13.94 -9.50
N LEU A 231 -6.48 -14.11 -8.30
CA LEU A 231 -7.80 -14.71 -8.13
C LEU A 231 -8.90 -13.89 -8.82
N LEU A 232 -8.82 -12.56 -8.78
CA LEU A 232 -9.72 -11.68 -9.53
C LEU A 232 -9.55 -11.84 -11.04
N LEU A 233 -8.31 -11.84 -11.56
CA LEU A 233 -8.03 -12.05 -12.99
C LEU A 233 -8.56 -13.40 -13.47
N ARG A 234 -8.35 -14.47 -12.69
CA ARG A 234 -8.89 -15.82 -12.96
C ARG A 234 -10.42 -15.81 -12.99
N SER A 235 -11.04 -15.35 -11.90
CA SER A 235 -12.49 -15.40 -11.71
C SER A 235 -13.25 -14.47 -12.67
N GLY A 236 -12.65 -13.32 -12.97
CA GLY A 236 -13.17 -12.32 -13.91
C GLY A 236 -12.92 -12.68 -15.37
N LYS A 237 -12.25 -13.81 -15.66
CA LYS A 237 -11.92 -14.29 -17.01
C LYS A 237 -11.14 -13.25 -17.82
N SER A 238 -10.06 -12.75 -17.22
CA SER A 238 -9.10 -11.88 -17.88
C SER A 238 -8.65 -12.47 -19.22
N ALA A 239 -8.65 -11.64 -20.26
CA ALA A 239 -8.17 -12.02 -21.59
C ALA A 239 -6.63 -12.05 -21.64
N LEU A 240 -5.97 -11.23 -20.82
CA LEU A 240 -4.51 -11.14 -20.75
C LEU A 240 -3.89 -12.14 -19.77
N TRP A 241 -4.62 -12.59 -18.75
CA TRP A 241 -4.17 -13.64 -17.83
C TRP A 241 -4.41 -15.04 -18.43
N THR A 242 -3.53 -15.42 -19.35
CA THR A 242 -3.65 -16.67 -20.09
C THR A 242 -3.33 -17.89 -19.22
N PRO A 243 -3.81 -19.10 -19.58
CA PRO A 243 -3.44 -20.34 -18.90
C PRO A 243 -1.93 -20.57 -18.83
N GLN A 244 -1.17 -20.13 -19.84
CA GLN A 244 0.29 -20.25 -19.87
C GLN A 244 0.98 -19.32 -18.86
N LEU A 245 0.49 -18.09 -18.70
CA LEU A 245 1.00 -17.17 -17.67
C LEU A 245 0.64 -17.67 -16.27
N ASP A 246 -0.58 -18.18 -16.11
CA ASP A 246 -1.03 -18.77 -14.85
C ASP A 246 -0.13 -19.94 -14.42
N ALA A 247 0.15 -20.87 -15.34
CA ALA A 247 1.03 -22.01 -15.06
C ALA A 247 2.46 -21.58 -14.68
N GLN A 248 3.00 -20.55 -15.32
CA GLN A 248 4.33 -20.01 -14.97
C GLN A 248 4.32 -19.37 -13.58
N MET A 249 3.28 -18.62 -13.24
CA MET A 249 3.13 -18.03 -11.91
C MET A 249 2.97 -19.11 -10.83
N VAL A 250 2.18 -20.15 -11.10
CA VAL A 250 2.05 -21.31 -10.20
C VAL A 250 3.40 -21.98 -9.99
N ALA A 251 4.19 -22.19 -11.05
CA ALA A 251 5.52 -22.80 -10.94
C ALA A 251 6.49 -21.94 -10.09
N TRP A 252 6.53 -20.62 -10.31
CA TRP A 252 7.32 -19.70 -9.49
C TRP A 252 6.88 -19.76 -8.02
N THR A 253 5.57 -19.75 -7.77
CA THR A 253 5.01 -19.81 -6.42
C THR A 253 5.32 -21.14 -5.74
N GLN A 254 5.25 -22.27 -6.43
CA GLN A 254 5.62 -23.58 -5.89
C GLN A 254 7.10 -23.63 -5.47
N ALA A 255 8.00 -23.04 -6.27
CA ALA A 255 9.41 -22.92 -5.91
C ALA A 255 9.60 -22.05 -4.65
N TYR A 256 8.88 -20.93 -4.55
CA TYR A 256 8.97 -20.03 -3.39
C TYR A 256 8.38 -20.66 -2.12
N ILE A 257 7.26 -21.39 -2.23
CA ILE A 257 6.70 -22.21 -1.14
C ILE A 257 7.75 -23.22 -0.66
N GLY A 258 8.39 -23.94 -1.59
CA GLY A 258 9.46 -24.88 -1.26
C GLY A 258 10.61 -24.23 -0.48
N TRP A 259 11.01 -23.01 -0.87
CA TRP A 259 11.99 -22.24 -0.11
C TRP A 259 11.48 -21.82 1.28
N LEU A 260 10.25 -21.30 1.39
CA LEU A 260 9.65 -20.89 2.67
C LEU A 260 9.52 -22.04 3.68
N GLU A 261 9.28 -23.25 3.20
CA GLU A 261 9.07 -24.45 4.02
C GLU A 261 10.37 -25.19 4.36
N SER A 262 11.52 -24.78 3.81
CA SER A 262 12.79 -25.52 3.99
C SER A 262 14.02 -24.67 4.30
N ALA A 263 14.05 -23.39 3.91
CA ALA A 263 15.20 -22.54 4.16
C ALA A 263 15.31 -22.21 5.65
N ALA A 264 16.51 -22.36 6.23
CA ALA A 264 16.75 -22.13 7.66
C ALA A 264 16.24 -20.75 8.12
N ILE A 265 16.53 -19.68 7.37
CA ILE A 265 16.06 -18.33 7.70
C ILE A 265 14.53 -18.18 7.59
N ALA A 266 13.85 -18.96 6.74
CA ALA A 266 12.40 -18.94 6.66
C ALA A 266 11.76 -19.70 7.83
N ILE A 267 12.38 -20.81 8.27
CA ILE A 267 11.95 -21.56 9.46
C ILE A 267 12.14 -20.73 10.74
N GLU A 268 13.26 -20.01 10.87
CA GLU A 268 13.46 -19.06 11.97
C GLU A 268 12.34 -18.00 12.03
N GLU A 269 11.86 -17.50 10.88
CA GLU A 269 10.76 -16.54 10.85
C GLU A 269 9.43 -17.19 11.23
N LYS A 270 9.17 -18.43 10.76
CA LYS A 270 7.99 -19.22 11.15
C LYS A 270 7.88 -19.35 12.67
N GLU A 271 9.01 -19.51 13.35
CA GLU A 271 9.09 -19.67 14.81
C GLU A 271 8.96 -18.37 15.60
N ALA A 272 8.98 -17.20 14.93
CA ALA A 272 8.84 -15.92 15.60
C ALA A 272 7.45 -15.75 16.24
N LEU A 273 7.42 -15.41 17.53
CA LEU A 273 6.19 -15.39 18.33
C LEU A 273 5.33 -14.13 18.14
N ASN A 274 5.89 -13.09 17.52
CA ASN A 274 5.25 -11.78 17.31
C ASN A 274 4.73 -11.65 15.87
N ASN A 275 4.47 -10.42 15.42
CA ASN A 275 4.01 -10.10 14.07
C ASN A 275 4.83 -10.73 12.92
N HIS A 276 6.12 -11.02 13.11
CA HIS A 276 6.95 -11.70 12.10
C HIS A 276 6.37 -13.07 11.73
N GLY A 277 6.09 -13.93 12.72
CA GLY A 277 5.47 -15.23 12.47
C GLY A 277 4.08 -15.07 11.88
N THR A 278 3.28 -14.10 12.35
CA THR A 278 1.97 -13.80 11.76
C THR A 278 2.06 -13.53 10.26
N PHE A 279 3.04 -12.75 9.81
CA PHE A 279 3.21 -12.47 8.38
C PHE A 279 3.82 -13.65 7.60
N TYR A 280 4.66 -14.50 8.21
CA TYR A 280 5.07 -15.77 7.61
C TYR A 280 3.84 -16.63 7.26
N PHE A 281 2.95 -16.86 8.23
CA PHE A 281 1.76 -17.69 8.03
C PHE A 281 0.78 -17.05 7.04
N SER A 282 0.58 -15.74 7.10
CA SER A 282 -0.24 -14.99 6.14
C SER A 282 0.27 -15.15 4.71
N GLN A 283 1.59 -14.99 4.53
CA GLN A 283 2.22 -15.16 3.23
C GLN A 283 2.08 -16.60 2.74
N LEU A 284 2.51 -17.59 3.50
CA LEU A 284 2.49 -19.00 3.08
C LEU A 284 1.06 -19.47 2.75
N ALA A 285 0.07 -19.15 3.58
CA ALA A 285 -1.32 -19.53 3.33
C ALA A 285 -1.86 -18.91 2.04
N SER A 286 -1.53 -17.64 1.76
CA SER A 286 -1.94 -16.99 0.50
C SER A 286 -1.30 -17.65 -0.73
N LEU A 287 -0.04 -18.09 -0.64
CA LEU A 287 0.64 -18.78 -1.74
C LEU A 287 0.04 -20.16 -1.98
N LYS A 288 -0.34 -20.90 -0.93
CA LYS A 288 -1.07 -22.17 -1.05
C LYS A 288 -2.40 -21.97 -1.78
N VAL A 289 -3.14 -20.90 -1.47
CA VAL A 289 -4.34 -20.50 -2.24
C VAL A 289 -4.01 -20.22 -3.72
N LEU A 290 -2.93 -19.49 -4.01
CA LEU A 290 -2.53 -19.15 -5.39
C LEU A 290 -2.29 -20.41 -6.22
N VAL A 291 -1.65 -21.43 -5.66
CA VAL A 291 -1.40 -22.72 -6.35
C VAL A 291 -2.58 -23.70 -6.27
N ASN A 292 -3.75 -23.23 -5.80
CA ASN A 292 -4.98 -23.99 -5.63
C ASN A 292 -4.86 -25.18 -4.65
N ASP A 293 -3.94 -25.10 -3.69
CA ASP A 293 -3.80 -26.02 -2.56
C ASP A 293 -4.61 -25.50 -1.36
N LEU A 294 -5.95 -25.55 -1.46
CA LEU A 294 -6.84 -25.11 -0.39
C LEU A 294 -6.68 -25.93 0.90
N PRO A 295 -6.52 -27.27 0.87
CA PRO A 295 -6.22 -28.03 2.08
C PRO A 295 -4.92 -27.59 2.76
N GLY A 296 -3.85 -27.35 1.98
CA GLY A 296 -2.60 -26.82 2.50
C GLY A 296 -2.73 -25.42 3.07
N ALA A 297 -3.48 -24.52 2.40
CA ALA A 297 -3.76 -23.19 2.92
C ALA A 297 -4.49 -23.25 4.28
N LYS A 298 -5.51 -24.10 4.39
CA LYS A 298 -6.20 -24.35 5.65
C LYS A 298 -5.24 -24.89 6.72
N GLY A 299 -4.40 -25.86 6.37
CA GLY A 299 -3.41 -26.44 7.30
C GLY A 299 -2.44 -25.41 7.86
N VAL A 300 -1.94 -24.49 7.02
CA VAL A 300 -1.08 -23.38 7.44
C VAL A 300 -1.82 -22.42 8.37
N CYS A 301 -3.08 -22.09 8.09
CA CYS A 301 -3.89 -21.27 8.98
C CYS A 301 -4.17 -21.97 10.34
N ASP A 302 -4.49 -23.26 10.32
CA ASP A 302 -4.70 -24.04 11.54
C ASP A 302 -3.43 -24.09 12.39
N GLU A 303 -2.25 -24.23 11.76
CA GLU A 303 -0.97 -24.21 12.45
C GLU A 303 -0.74 -22.87 13.16
N PHE A 304 -1.02 -21.75 12.50
CA PHE A 304 -0.97 -20.42 13.13
C PHE A 304 -1.89 -20.33 14.36
N PHE A 305 -3.18 -20.64 14.17
CA PHE A 305 -4.22 -20.48 15.19
C PHE A 305 -4.03 -21.42 16.39
N ASN A 306 -3.44 -22.59 16.18
CA ASN A 306 -3.13 -23.55 17.24
C ASN A 306 -1.73 -23.36 17.85
N GLY A 307 -0.83 -22.66 17.16
CA GLY A 307 0.53 -22.37 17.57
C GLY A 307 0.68 -20.96 18.13
N ILE A 308 1.49 -20.14 17.43
CA ILE A 308 1.94 -18.83 17.93
C ILE A 308 0.80 -17.87 18.30
N TYR A 309 -0.36 -17.94 17.61
CA TYR A 309 -1.53 -17.11 17.90
C TYR A 309 -1.98 -17.21 19.37
N LYS A 310 -1.81 -18.39 19.99
CA LYS A 310 -2.22 -18.60 21.39
C LYS A 310 -1.50 -17.66 22.36
N GLY A 311 -0.29 -17.21 22.04
CA GLY A 311 0.49 -16.27 22.87
C GLY A 311 0.35 -14.79 22.48
N GLN A 312 -0.33 -14.47 21.38
CA GLN A 312 -0.28 -13.11 20.81
C GLN A 312 -1.33 -12.14 21.36
N ILE A 313 -2.41 -12.64 21.98
CA ILE A 313 -3.51 -11.79 22.51
C ILE A 313 -3.81 -12.18 23.95
N GLN A 314 -3.74 -11.20 24.87
CA GLN A 314 -4.11 -11.37 26.27
C GLN A 314 -5.61 -11.24 26.51
N ALA A 315 -6.08 -11.60 27.71
CA ALA A 315 -7.50 -11.63 28.04
C ALA A 315 -8.22 -10.27 27.86
N ASP A 316 -7.50 -9.17 28.04
CA ASP A 316 -7.98 -7.80 27.83
C ASP A 316 -7.93 -7.34 26.36
N GLY A 317 -7.28 -8.10 25.49
CA GLY A 317 -7.04 -7.78 24.08
C GLY A 317 -5.65 -7.19 23.79
N GLU A 318 -4.83 -6.95 24.81
CA GLU A 318 -3.49 -6.43 24.58
C GLU A 318 -2.62 -7.44 23.82
N GLN A 319 -1.72 -6.92 22.97
CA GLN A 319 -0.75 -7.70 22.22
C GLN A 319 0.64 -7.47 22.83
N PRO A 320 1.11 -8.32 23.75
CA PRO A 320 2.19 -7.98 24.67
C PRO A 320 3.55 -7.81 23.97
N LEU A 321 3.83 -8.64 22.96
CA LEU A 321 5.07 -8.55 22.19
C LEU A 321 5.11 -7.31 21.30
N GLU A 322 3.96 -6.80 20.89
CA GLU A 322 3.83 -5.58 20.09
C GLU A 322 3.84 -4.33 20.96
N ALA A 323 3.23 -4.41 22.15
CA ALA A 323 3.23 -3.37 23.16
C ALA A 323 4.64 -3.07 23.71
N ALA A 324 5.53 -4.06 23.72
CA ALA A 324 6.91 -3.91 24.19
C ALA A 324 7.84 -3.16 23.21
N ARG A 325 7.36 -2.84 22.00
CA ARG A 325 8.15 -2.22 20.93
C ARG A 325 8.22 -0.70 21.08
N THR A 326 9.19 -0.08 20.42
CA THR A 326 9.33 1.39 20.40
C THR A 326 8.21 2.12 19.66
N ARG A 327 7.40 1.40 18.87
CA ARG A 327 6.25 1.88 18.09
C ARG A 327 4.99 1.03 18.34
N PRO A 328 4.47 1.01 19.58
CA PRO A 328 3.48 0.02 19.98
C PRO A 328 2.09 0.27 19.37
N TYR A 329 1.75 1.49 18.92
CA TYR A 329 0.50 1.71 18.18
C TYR A 329 0.58 1.04 16.80
N HIS A 330 1.66 1.30 16.06
CA HIS A 330 1.93 0.68 14.77
C HIS A 330 1.91 -0.84 14.87
N TYR A 331 2.70 -1.45 15.77
CA TYR A 331 2.83 -2.90 15.80
C TYR A 331 1.52 -3.63 16.16
N ARG A 332 0.65 -3.03 16.99
CA ARG A 332 -0.70 -3.57 17.24
C ARG A 332 -1.56 -3.58 15.97
N ALA A 333 -1.57 -2.47 15.22
CA ALA A 333 -2.32 -2.38 13.98
C ALA A 333 -1.73 -3.31 12.90
N TYR A 334 -0.40 -3.40 12.85
CA TYR A 334 0.34 -4.21 11.90
C TYR A 334 0.10 -5.70 12.09
N ASN A 335 0.16 -6.20 13.34
CA ASN A 335 -0.11 -7.60 13.64
C ASN A 335 -1.60 -7.96 13.44
N LEU A 336 -2.52 -7.05 13.80
CA LEU A 336 -3.96 -7.21 13.50
C LEU A 336 -4.21 -7.43 12.01
N ALA A 337 -3.56 -6.66 11.13
CA ALA A 337 -3.70 -6.81 9.69
C ALA A 337 -3.26 -8.21 9.21
N GLY A 338 -2.17 -8.75 9.77
CA GLY A 338 -1.72 -10.12 9.52
C GLY A 338 -2.74 -11.17 9.98
N MET A 339 -3.24 -11.06 11.22
CA MET A 339 -4.25 -11.98 11.76
C MET A 339 -5.55 -11.97 10.96
N ILE A 340 -6.04 -10.78 10.58
CA ILE A 340 -7.22 -10.60 9.74
C ILE A 340 -7.03 -11.29 8.38
N THR A 341 -5.84 -11.10 7.78
CA THR A 341 -5.51 -11.73 6.50
C THR A 341 -5.55 -13.27 6.60
N ILE A 342 -4.96 -13.85 7.65
CA ILE A 342 -5.00 -15.30 7.89
C ILE A 342 -6.44 -15.77 8.10
N ALA A 343 -7.24 -15.05 8.89
CA ALA A 343 -8.63 -15.43 9.15
C ALA A 343 -9.48 -15.42 7.87
N ARG A 344 -9.25 -14.47 6.96
CA ARG A 344 -9.91 -14.45 5.63
C ARG A 344 -9.47 -15.62 4.76
N ILE A 345 -8.18 -15.92 4.71
CA ILE A 345 -7.66 -17.04 3.93
C ILE A 345 -8.21 -18.37 4.46
N ALA A 346 -8.29 -18.55 5.78
CA ALA A 346 -8.88 -19.73 6.39
C ALA A 346 -10.36 -19.92 6.01
N ALA A 347 -11.15 -18.84 6.08
CA ALA A 347 -12.56 -18.86 5.66
C ALA A 347 -12.71 -19.16 4.16
N TYR A 348 -11.83 -18.61 3.31
CA TYR A 348 -11.83 -18.89 1.88
C TYR A 348 -11.46 -20.35 1.56
N ALA A 349 -10.39 -20.85 2.17
CA ALA A 349 -9.88 -22.20 1.96
C ALA A 349 -10.82 -23.29 2.52
N ALA A 350 -11.52 -22.97 3.60
CA ALA A 350 -12.51 -23.84 4.23
C ALA A 350 -13.69 -23.00 4.74
N PRO A 351 -14.76 -22.82 3.94
CA PRO A 351 -15.93 -22.00 4.32
C PRO A 351 -16.65 -22.44 5.59
N SER A 352 -16.47 -23.69 6.02
CA SER A 352 -17.01 -24.21 7.28
C SER A 352 -16.13 -23.91 8.50
N SER A 353 -14.94 -23.32 8.31
CA SER A 353 -14.06 -22.93 9.41
C SER A 353 -14.56 -21.68 10.13
N SER A 354 -14.16 -21.49 11.39
CA SER A 354 -14.55 -20.32 12.19
C SER A 354 -13.31 -19.63 12.79
N PRO A 355 -12.38 -19.13 11.93
CA PRO A 355 -11.11 -18.57 12.39
C PRO A 355 -11.32 -17.35 13.30
N TRP A 356 -12.31 -16.51 13.00
CA TRP A 356 -12.66 -15.32 13.76
C TRP A 356 -13.13 -15.60 15.20
N SER A 357 -13.74 -16.76 15.47
CA SER A 357 -14.15 -17.16 16.81
C SER A 357 -13.07 -17.93 17.56
N THR A 358 -11.88 -18.11 16.99
CA THR A 358 -10.81 -18.88 17.62
C THR A 358 -10.17 -18.08 18.76
N PRO A 359 -10.21 -18.57 20.02
CA PRO A 359 -9.60 -17.87 21.13
C PRO A 359 -8.08 -18.06 21.16
N SER A 360 -7.36 -17.05 21.64
CA SER A 360 -5.99 -17.16 22.09
C SER A 360 -5.90 -18.08 23.33
N GLY A 361 -4.69 -18.31 23.84
CA GLY A 361 -4.49 -19.06 25.08
C GLY A 361 -5.15 -18.38 26.29
N SER A 362 -5.33 -17.07 26.23
CA SER A 362 -6.00 -16.26 27.27
C SER A 362 -7.50 -16.08 27.04
N GLY A 363 -8.09 -16.78 26.05
CA GLY A 363 -9.53 -16.74 25.77
C GLY A 363 -10.01 -15.55 24.91
N ALA A 364 -9.11 -14.64 24.52
CA ALA A 364 -9.44 -13.46 23.72
C ALA A 364 -9.41 -13.75 22.21
N THR A 365 -10.12 -12.96 21.41
CA THR A 365 -10.19 -13.11 19.94
C THR A 365 -9.58 -11.91 19.22
N ILE A 366 -9.48 -11.98 17.89
CA ILE A 366 -9.11 -10.84 17.03
C ILE A 366 -10.00 -9.61 17.33
N GLN A 367 -11.31 -9.80 17.56
CA GLN A 367 -12.21 -8.71 17.94
C GLN A 367 -11.75 -8.04 19.24
N LYS A 368 -11.40 -8.83 20.26
CA LYS A 368 -10.93 -8.29 21.54
C LYS A 368 -9.61 -7.52 21.38
N ALA A 369 -8.72 -7.99 20.52
CA ALA A 369 -7.48 -7.27 20.20
C ALA A 369 -7.73 -5.92 19.52
N LEU A 370 -8.67 -5.85 18.58
CA LEU A 370 -9.07 -4.57 18.00
C LEU A 370 -9.74 -3.67 19.06
N ASP A 371 -10.64 -4.24 19.87
CA ASP A 371 -11.35 -3.53 20.91
C ASP A 371 -10.40 -2.84 21.89
N PHE A 372 -9.30 -3.51 22.24
CA PHE A 372 -8.21 -2.91 22.98
C PHE A 372 -7.53 -1.81 22.16
N ALA A 373 -7.09 -2.10 20.93
CA ALA A 373 -6.32 -1.17 20.10
C ALA A 373 -7.04 0.17 19.88
N ILE A 374 -8.36 0.19 19.69
CA ILE A 374 -9.11 1.43 19.47
C ILE A 374 -9.25 2.31 20.73
N THR A 375 -8.95 1.78 21.92
CA THR A 375 -8.85 2.58 23.16
C THR A 375 -7.51 3.29 23.29
N THR A 376 -6.51 2.85 22.53
CA THR A 376 -5.17 3.45 22.53
C THR A 376 -5.10 4.59 21.51
N SER A 377 -4.41 5.67 21.87
CA SER A 377 -4.18 6.82 20.99
C SER A 377 -2.78 6.77 20.41
N ALA A 378 -2.66 6.90 19.08
CA ALA A 378 -1.38 7.04 18.41
C ALA A 378 -0.57 8.23 18.94
N ALA A 379 -1.23 9.29 19.44
CA ALA A 379 -0.54 10.42 20.05
C ALA A 379 0.21 10.06 21.34
N THR A 380 -0.30 9.10 22.12
CA THR A 380 0.31 8.65 23.38
C THR A 380 1.69 8.07 23.16
N SER A 381 1.91 7.37 22.04
CA SER A 381 3.22 6.82 21.65
C SER A 381 3.99 7.70 20.65
N LYS A 382 3.57 8.95 20.41
CA LYS A 382 4.15 9.87 19.41
C LYS A 382 4.09 9.35 17.97
N GLU A 383 3.07 8.55 17.67
CA GLU A 383 2.81 7.91 16.38
C GLU A 383 1.62 8.52 15.63
N GLY A 384 1.22 9.77 15.95
CA GLY A 384 0.02 10.40 15.37
C GLY A 384 -0.04 10.38 13.83
N LYS A 385 1.12 10.38 13.14
CA LYS A 385 1.21 10.26 11.67
C LYS A 385 0.86 8.87 11.11
N TYR A 386 0.73 7.86 11.98
CA TYR A 386 0.43 6.47 11.64
C TYR A 386 -0.97 6.04 12.10
N ALA A 387 -1.80 6.97 12.57
CA ALA A 387 -3.15 6.67 13.06
C ALA A 387 -4.01 5.92 12.02
N GLU A 388 -3.77 6.15 10.73
CA GLU A 388 -4.49 5.52 9.62
C GLU A 388 -4.26 4.01 9.50
N GLU A 389 -3.17 3.48 10.05
CA GLU A 389 -2.84 2.05 9.96
C GLU A 389 -3.89 1.16 10.65
N LEU A 390 -4.63 1.70 11.63
CA LEU A 390 -5.65 0.93 12.36
C LEU A 390 -7.02 0.92 11.65
N TRP A 391 -7.33 1.92 10.81
CA TRP A 391 -8.68 2.10 10.28
C TRP A 391 -9.19 0.95 9.38
N PRO A 392 -8.36 0.35 8.50
CA PRO A 392 -8.77 -0.80 7.71
C PRO A 392 -9.10 -2.03 8.59
N ASN A 393 -8.38 -2.19 9.71
CA ASN A 393 -8.64 -3.27 10.66
C ASN A 393 -9.98 -3.07 11.36
N VAL A 394 -10.34 -1.82 11.70
CA VAL A 394 -11.66 -1.48 12.27
C VAL A 394 -12.79 -1.86 11.33
N ALA A 395 -12.69 -1.47 10.05
CA ALA A 395 -13.65 -1.87 9.05
C ALA A 395 -13.69 -3.41 8.85
N SER A 396 -12.54 -4.07 8.86
CA SER A 396 -12.49 -5.52 8.68
C SER A 396 -13.20 -6.27 9.81
N VAL A 397 -12.95 -5.90 11.07
CA VAL A 397 -13.63 -6.54 12.21
C VAL A 397 -15.12 -6.19 12.23
N ALA A 398 -15.49 -4.92 12.00
CA ALA A 398 -16.90 -4.54 11.95
C ALA A 398 -17.71 -5.33 10.90
N SER A 399 -17.09 -5.66 9.76
CA SER A 399 -17.74 -6.47 8.72
C SER A 399 -18.04 -7.92 9.11
N VAL A 400 -17.30 -8.46 10.08
CA VAL A 400 -17.40 -9.85 10.49
C VAL A 400 -18.23 -10.00 11.77
N TYR A 401 -17.99 -9.16 12.76
CA TYR A 401 -18.65 -9.24 14.07
C TYR A 401 -19.88 -8.33 14.18
N GLY A 402 -20.10 -7.45 13.19
CA GLY A 402 -21.11 -6.40 13.26
C GLY A 402 -20.70 -5.24 14.15
N ASP A 403 -21.59 -4.25 14.25
CA ASP A 403 -21.39 -3.05 15.06
C ASP A 403 -22.70 -2.61 15.76
N ALA A 404 -23.31 -3.54 16.50
CA ALA A 404 -24.64 -3.33 17.09
C ALA A 404 -24.72 -2.10 18.02
N GLU A 405 -23.62 -1.76 18.71
CA GLU A 405 -23.51 -0.61 19.61
C GLU A 405 -22.99 0.66 18.90
N GLY A 406 -22.68 0.58 17.60
CA GLY A 406 -22.13 1.70 16.81
C GLY A 406 -20.71 2.12 17.20
N LYS A 407 -19.98 1.25 17.91
CA LYS A 407 -18.63 1.50 18.45
C LYS A 407 -17.62 1.73 17.34
N TYR A 408 -17.58 0.85 16.35
CA TYR A 408 -16.59 0.90 15.26
C TYR A 408 -16.89 2.06 14.30
N LEU A 409 -18.17 2.28 13.99
CA LEU A 409 -18.63 3.41 13.18
C LEU A 409 -18.31 4.74 13.85
N ALA A 410 -18.60 4.87 15.16
CA ALA A 410 -18.27 6.08 15.91
C ALA A 410 -16.77 6.35 15.92
N TYR A 411 -15.95 5.29 16.08
CA TYR A 411 -14.50 5.41 16.00
C TYR A 411 -14.03 5.92 14.63
N LEU A 412 -14.50 5.33 13.53
CA LEU A 412 -14.12 5.74 12.17
C LEU A 412 -14.60 7.16 11.84
N LYS A 413 -15.83 7.54 12.22
CA LYS A 413 -16.33 8.92 12.03
C LYS A 413 -15.48 9.96 12.74
N LYS A 414 -15.00 9.63 13.95
CA LYS A 414 -14.18 10.53 14.76
C LYS A 414 -12.74 10.65 14.24
N ASN A 415 -12.12 9.51 13.88
CA ASN A 415 -10.68 9.45 13.63
C ASN A 415 -10.32 9.46 12.13
N ALA A 416 -11.24 9.02 11.26
CA ALA A 416 -11.03 8.85 9.82
C ALA A 416 -12.10 9.63 9.02
N PRO A 417 -12.15 10.97 9.11
CA PRO A 417 -13.14 11.76 8.39
C PRO A 417 -12.96 11.55 6.87
N GLY A 418 -13.92 10.87 6.24
CA GLY A 418 -13.86 10.48 4.83
C GLY A 418 -13.63 9.00 4.56
N PHE A 419 -13.56 8.16 5.60
CA PHE A 419 -13.30 6.72 5.46
C PHE A 419 -14.23 5.98 4.46
N MET A 420 -15.45 6.48 4.24
CA MET A 420 -16.37 5.92 3.24
C MET A 420 -15.87 6.03 1.78
N SER A 421 -14.85 6.84 1.54
CA SER A 421 -14.17 6.94 0.25
C SER A 421 -12.91 6.07 0.19
N GLU A 422 -12.50 5.42 1.28
CA GLU A 422 -11.31 4.59 1.31
C GLU A 422 -11.57 3.24 0.65
N PRO A 423 -10.62 2.71 -0.14
CA PRO A 423 -10.80 1.45 -0.85
C PRO A 423 -11.22 0.26 0.02
N TYR A 424 -10.70 0.15 1.25
CA TYR A 424 -11.04 -0.98 2.14
C TYR A 424 -12.53 -1.08 2.45
N ILE A 425 -13.31 0.00 2.31
CA ILE A 425 -14.77 -0.04 2.49
C ILE A 425 -15.44 -0.89 1.41
N LEU A 426 -14.84 -1.01 0.23
CA LEU A 426 -15.41 -1.78 -0.87
C LEU A 426 -15.52 -3.27 -0.53
N TRP A 427 -14.43 -3.90 -0.08
CA TRP A 427 -14.39 -5.34 0.19
C TRP A 427 -14.70 -5.72 1.64
N ASN A 428 -14.72 -4.75 2.55
CA ASN A 428 -15.16 -4.98 3.92
C ASN A 428 -16.67 -4.72 4.07
N ALA A 429 -17.24 -3.74 3.36
CA ALA A 429 -18.64 -3.32 3.50
C ALA A 429 -19.18 -3.37 4.95
N PRO A 430 -18.46 -2.85 5.95
CA PRO A 430 -18.72 -3.11 7.38
C PRO A 430 -20.06 -2.62 7.92
N PHE A 431 -20.66 -1.71 7.17
CA PHE A 431 -21.86 -0.98 7.52
C PHE A 431 -22.84 -1.26 6.38
N GLY A 432 -23.96 -1.93 6.67
CA GLY A 432 -24.86 -2.45 5.64
C GLY A 432 -25.34 -1.39 4.64
N ALA A 433 -25.92 -1.82 3.52
CA ALA A 433 -26.34 -0.98 2.39
C ALA A 433 -27.33 0.17 2.70
N GLY A 434 -27.77 0.34 3.96
CA GLY A 434 -28.65 1.40 4.43
C GLY A 434 -27.98 2.50 5.26
N GLU A 435 -26.67 2.43 5.55
CA GLU A 435 -26.01 3.41 6.42
C GLU A 435 -25.58 4.67 5.68
N ALA A 436 -26.54 5.55 5.37
CA ALA A 436 -26.32 6.89 4.83
C ALA A 436 -25.63 7.85 5.83
N SER A 437 -25.36 7.43 7.07
CA SER A 437 -24.83 8.27 8.14
C SER A 437 -23.35 8.67 7.99
N GLY A 438 -22.68 8.16 6.95
CA GLY A 438 -21.36 8.60 6.48
C GLY A 438 -21.39 9.43 5.18
N VAL A 439 -22.59 9.78 4.68
CA VAL A 439 -22.74 10.67 3.51
C VAL A 439 -22.66 12.12 3.98
N ILE A 440 -21.55 12.79 3.69
CA ILE A 440 -21.50 14.25 3.73
C ILE A 440 -22.57 14.77 2.74
N PRO A 441 -23.52 15.65 3.14
CA PRO A 441 -24.60 16.10 2.27
C PRO A 441 -24.08 16.75 0.98
N PRO A 442 -24.83 16.68 -0.14
CA PRO A 442 -24.49 17.43 -1.35
C PRO A 442 -24.37 18.92 -1.01
N GLY A 443 -23.17 19.48 -1.14
CA GLY A 443 -22.88 20.90 -0.87
C GLY A 443 -22.11 21.20 0.42
N ALA A 444 -21.83 20.20 1.26
CA ALA A 444 -20.86 20.41 2.35
C ALA A 444 -19.45 20.46 1.75
N LYS A 445 -18.79 21.62 1.93
CA LYS A 445 -17.40 21.82 1.52
C LYS A 445 -16.55 20.75 2.21
N ALA A 446 -15.74 20.03 1.42
CA ALA A 446 -14.67 19.21 1.97
C ALA A 446 -13.90 20.08 2.98
N ALA A 447 -13.68 19.57 4.19
CA ALA A 447 -12.74 20.22 5.10
C ALA A 447 -11.40 20.25 4.36
N THR A 448 -10.98 21.45 3.98
CA THR A 448 -9.69 21.68 3.35
C THR A 448 -8.64 21.21 4.35
N ARG A 449 -7.97 20.09 4.05
CA ARG A 449 -6.70 19.77 4.71
C ARG A 449 -5.78 20.95 4.41
N LYS A 450 -5.42 21.71 5.44
CA LYS A 450 -4.48 22.82 5.30
C LYS A 450 -3.13 22.19 4.99
N ALA A 451 -2.71 22.26 3.71
CA ALA A 451 -1.33 21.99 3.37
C ALA A 451 -0.47 23.01 4.13
N THR A 452 0.29 22.56 5.12
CA THR A 452 1.35 23.38 5.72
C THR A 452 2.53 23.40 4.75
N GLY A 453 2.35 24.12 3.64
CA GLY A 453 3.43 24.57 2.79
C GLY A 453 3.92 25.91 3.30
N ALA A 454 4.98 25.91 4.12
CA ALA A 454 5.75 27.12 4.37
C ALA A 454 7.00 27.04 3.48
N ALA A 455 6.89 27.61 2.28
CA ALA A 455 8.07 28.08 1.57
C ALA A 455 8.52 29.37 2.27
N ALA A 456 9.61 29.31 3.02
CA ALA A 456 10.31 30.48 3.50
C ALA A 456 11.79 30.30 3.15
N ALA A 457 12.25 31.12 2.21
CA ALA A 457 13.67 31.31 1.96
C ALA A 457 14.32 31.86 3.25
N SER A 458 15.42 31.25 3.70
CA SER A 458 16.29 31.89 4.68
C SER A 458 17.76 31.71 4.34
N THR A 459 18.40 32.85 4.16
CA THR A 459 19.83 33.09 4.27
C THR A 459 20.29 32.82 5.71
N GLY A 460 21.42 32.12 5.88
CA GLY A 460 22.36 32.35 6.98
C GLY A 460 22.23 31.54 8.29
N ALA A 461 23.14 30.56 8.40
CA ALA A 461 23.92 30.16 9.59
C ALA A 461 23.30 29.39 10.80
N LYS A 462 23.88 28.19 10.99
CA LYS A 462 24.29 27.49 12.24
C LYS A 462 23.21 27.09 13.27
N ASP A 463 22.80 25.83 13.27
CA ASP A 463 23.28 24.75 14.17
C ASP A 463 22.31 23.55 14.22
N ALA A 464 22.90 22.35 14.42
CA ALA A 464 22.32 21.05 14.80
C ALA A 464 21.27 20.38 13.87
N LYS A 465 21.69 19.25 13.28
CA LYS A 465 20.93 18.34 12.41
C LYS A 465 20.06 17.37 13.23
N ASP A 466 18.77 17.37 12.98
CA ASP A 466 17.87 16.24 13.22
C ASP A 466 16.85 16.18 12.06
N ASN A 467 16.87 15.09 11.30
CA ASN A 467 16.02 14.90 10.12
C ASN A 467 15.38 13.50 10.20
N THR A 468 14.09 13.44 10.52
CA THR A 468 13.28 12.21 10.55
C THR A 468 12.19 12.28 9.47
N SER A 469 12.08 11.21 8.69
CA SER A 469 11.36 11.16 7.41
C SER A 469 9.84 11.00 7.53
N ALA A 470 9.19 11.60 6.53
CA ALA A 470 7.79 11.51 6.18
C ALA A 470 7.44 10.11 5.63
N GLY A 471 6.19 9.68 5.90
CA GLY A 471 5.54 8.64 5.12
C GLY A 471 5.35 9.14 3.68
N MET A 472 5.46 8.23 2.72
CA MET A 472 5.29 8.53 1.30
C MET A 472 3.88 9.08 1.05
N SER A 473 3.81 10.37 0.78
CA SER A 473 2.77 10.99 -0.05
C SER A 473 3.36 11.07 -1.46
N LEU A 474 2.78 10.37 -2.42
CA LEU A 474 3.14 10.50 -3.83
C LEU A 474 2.64 11.87 -4.32
N GLY A 475 3.50 12.88 -4.21
CA GLY A 475 3.29 14.19 -4.84
C GLY A 475 3.58 14.10 -6.33
N GLY A 476 2.57 14.38 -7.16
CA GLY A 476 2.67 14.36 -8.62
C GLY A 476 3.78 15.26 -9.17
N ALA A 477 4.54 14.72 -10.12
CA ALA A 477 5.54 15.48 -10.87
C ALA A 477 4.84 16.54 -11.74
N GLY A 478 5.26 17.80 -11.60
CA GLY A 478 4.79 18.89 -12.44
C GLY A 478 5.22 18.71 -13.89
N MET A 479 4.24 18.64 -14.80
CA MET A 479 4.45 18.84 -16.23
C MET A 479 4.86 20.29 -16.47
N SER A 480 6.10 20.51 -16.91
CA SER A 480 6.49 21.77 -17.54
C SER A 480 6.00 21.76 -18.99
N ALA A 481 4.98 22.57 -19.27
CA ALA A 481 4.55 22.89 -20.62
C ALA A 481 5.67 23.66 -21.34
N ALA A 482 6.35 23.01 -22.28
CA ALA A 482 7.20 23.71 -23.24
C ALA A 482 6.28 24.34 -24.30
N ALA A 483 6.16 25.67 -24.26
CA ALA A 483 5.52 26.44 -25.31
C ALA A 483 6.33 26.32 -26.61
N VAL A 484 5.73 25.70 -27.62
CA VAL A 484 6.19 25.75 -29.01
C VAL A 484 5.90 27.16 -29.53
N VAL A 485 6.94 27.95 -29.78
CA VAL A 485 6.86 29.14 -30.64
C VAL A 485 7.58 28.80 -31.93
N ALA A 486 6.82 28.78 -33.03
CA ALA A 486 7.34 28.63 -34.38
C ALA A 486 7.53 30.00 -35.06
N ALA A 487 8.58 30.07 -35.87
CA ALA A 487 8.96 31.08 -36.87
C ALA A 487 9.47 32.43 -36.31
N VAL A 488 10.57 33.01 -36.80
CA VAL A 488 10.93 33.26 -38.21
C VAL A 488 12.46 33.27 -38.39
N THR A 489 12.91 32.68 -39.51
CA THR A 489 14.26 32.74 -40.08
C THR A 489 14.57 34.11 -40.71
N VAL A 490 15.65 34.77 -40.28
CA VAL A 490 16.56 35.64 -41.06
C VAL A 490 17.89 35.63 -40.24
N GLY A 491 18.98 35.00 -40.66
CA GLY A 491 19.89 35.44 -41.71
C GLY A 491 21.14 36.10 -41.09
N GLY A 492 22.34 35.53 -41.30
CA GLY A 492 23.59 36.30 -41.26
C GLY A 492 24.67 35.91 -40.25
N LEU A 493 25.73 35.30 -40.79
CA LEU A 493 27.16 35.59 -40.54
C LEU A 493 27.78 35.45 -39.13
N SER A 494 28.70 34.47 -39.05
CA SER A 494 30.14 34.68 -38.80
C SER A 494 30.72 34.88 -37.39
N LEU A 495 31.78 34.09 -37.18
CA LEU A 495 33.04 34.31 -36.44
C LEU A 495 33.18 33.84 -34.97
N LEU A 496 34.04 32.82 -34.83
CA LEU A 496 35.27 32.77 -33.99
C LEU A 496 35.17 33.14 -32.50
N LEU A 497 35.24 32.14 -31.61
CA LEU A 497 36.46 31.70 -30.89
C LEU A 497 36.15 30.50 -29.98
#